data_AF-A0A6G3XDC0-F1
#
_entry.id   AF-A0A6G3XDC0-F1
#
_cell.length_a   1.000
_cell.length_b   1.000
_cell.length_c   1.000
_cell.angle_alpha   90.00
_cell.angle_beta   90.00
_cell.angle_gamma   90.00
#
_symmetry.space_group_name_H-M   'P 1'
#
loop_
_entity.id
_entity.type
_entity.pdbx_description
1 polymer ?
#
loop_
_entity_poly.entity_id
_entity_poly.type
_entity_poly.pdbx_seq_one_letter_code
_entity_poly.pdbx_strand_id
1 'polypeptide(L)'
;SDDWGQQSTASRTPERVLAYVQAGATLWDLGIRPVGIFGSDHDGPDPDTAKTGTLPLGEVAYVGAGAALDVERLLGTGPDLVVAVS
;
A
#
# COMPACT_ATOMS: atom_id res chain seq x y z
N SER A 1 9.93 6.67 13.71
CA SER A 1 8.82 7.59 13.39
C SER A 1 8.70 7.70 11.89
N ASP A 2 7.51 8.08 11.44
CA ASP A 2 7.27 8.58 10.08
C ASP A 2 7.61 10.08 9.96
N ASP A 3 7.32 10.66 8.79
CA ASP A 3 7.57 12.07 8.46
C ASP A 3 6.71 13.05 9.27
N TRP A 4 5.63 12.57 9.91
CA TRP A 4 4.82 13.34 10.86
C TRP A 4 5.37 13.29 12.28
N GLY A 5 6.48 12.58 12.49
CA GLY A 5 7.05 12.32 13.80
C GLY A 5 6.27 11.27 14.60
N GLN A 6 5.22 10.66 14.04
CA GLN A 6 4.42 9.65 14.72
C GLN A 6 5.18 8.32 14.83
N GLN A 7 5.10 7.71 16.00
CA GLN A 7 5.73 6.43 16.28
C GLN A 7 4.69 5.31 16.24
N SER A 8 4.73 4.51 15.17
CA SER A 8 4.00 3.25 15.07
C SER A 8 4.82 2.12 15.69
N THR A 9 4.17 1.22 16.43
CA THR A 9 4.82 0.09 17.11
C THR A 9 4.16 -1.23 16.73
N ALA A 10 4.97 -2.30 16.70
CA ALA A 10 4.53 -3.67 16.46
C ALA A 10 5.35 -4.61 17.34
N SER A 11 4.76 -5.74 17.75
CA SER A 11 5.44 -6.75 18.59
C SER A 11 6.50 -7.55 17.83
N ARG A 12 6.47 -7.49 16.50
CA ARG A 12 7.40 -8.14 15.56
C ARG A 12 7.61 -7.23 14.34
N THR A 13 8.64 -7.52 13.55
CA THR A 13 8.79 -6.91 12.22
C THR A 13 7.55 -7.22 11.37
N PRO A 14 6.88 -6.20 10.80
CA PRO A 14 5.74 -6.43 9.93
C PRO A 14 6.12 -7.28 8.71
N GLU A 15 5.26 -8.22 8.35
CA GLU A 15 5.48 -9.15 7.22
C GLU A 15 4.42 -8.97 6.12
N ARG A 16 3.32 -8.27 6.43
CA ARG A 16 2.14 -8.11 5.57
C ARG A 16 1.89 -6.62 5.39
N VAL A 17 2.69 -6.02 4.51
CA VAL A 17 2.62 -4.58 4.24
C VAL A 17 1.59 -4.28 3.16
N LEU A 18 0.61 -3.43 3.48
CA LEU A 18 -0.26 -2.79 2.50
C LEU A 18 0.24 -1.36 2.27
N ALA A 19 0.47 -0.97 1.02
CA ALA A 19 1.15 0.29 0.72
C ALA A 19 0.40 1.16 -0.29
N TYR A 20 0.46 2.47 -0.12
CA TYR A 20 0.10 3.40 -1.18
C TYR A 20 0.97 3.14 -2.41
N VAL A 21 0.39 3.19 -3.61
CA VAL A 21 0.98 2.69 -4.86
C VAL A 21 2.45 3.12 -5.09
N GLN A 22 2.81 4.38 -4.82
CA GLN A 22 4.20 4.86 -4.98
C GLN A 22 5.16 4.26 -3.93
N ALA A 23 4.70 4.14 -2.69
CA ALA A 23 5.47 3.48 -1.63
C ALA A 23 5.60 1.98 -1.93
N GLY A 24 4.53 1.34 -2.43
CA GLY A 24 4.53 -0.05 -2.87
C GLY A 24 5.57 -0.33 -3.95
N ALA A 25 5.68 0.55 -4.95
CA ALA A 25 6.68 0.44 -6.01
C ALA A 25 8.11 0.54 -5.46
N THR A 26 8.35 1.51 -4.57
CA THR A 26 9.65 1.65 -3.91
C THR A 26 10.00 0.42 -3.06
N LEU A 27 9.06 -0.09 -2.27
CA LEU A 27 9.24 -1.30 -1.47
C LEU A 27 9.58 -2.51 -2.35
N TRP A 28 8.90 -2.64 -3.49
CA TRP A 28 9.15 -3.71 -4.46
C TRP A 28 10.59 -3.70 -4.98
N ASP A 29 11.06 -2.54 -5.42
CA ASP A 29 12.44 -2.34 -5.89
C ASP A 29 13.49 -2.66 -4.81
N LEU A 30 13.13 -2.46 -3.54
CA LEU A 30 13.97 -2.81 -2.38
C LEU A 30 13.86 -4.29 -1.95
N GLY A 31 13.10 -5.11 -2.68
CA GLY A 31 12.94 -6.54 -2.36
C GLY A 31 11.84 -6.85 -1.33
N ILE A 32 11.13 -5.85 -0.85
CA ILE A 32 9.98 -6.03 0.04
C ILE A 32 8.74 -6.28 -0.84
N ARG A 33 7.92 -7.26 -0.48
CA ARG A 33 6.76 -7.68 -1.28
C ARG A 33 5.47 -7.30 -0.56
N PRO A 34 4.81 -6.18 -0.93
CA PRO A 34 3.53 -5.81 -0.33
C PRO A 34 2.47 -6.88 -0.59
N VAL A 35 1.56 -7.07 0.38
CA VAL A 35 0.39 -7.95 0.19
C VAL A 35 -0.67 -7.32 -0.72
N GLY A 36 -0.55 -6.01 -0.97
CA GLY A 36 -1.35 -5.26 -1.93
C GLY A 36 -0.91 -3.81 -1.99
N ILE A 37 -1.51 -3.07 -2.92
CA ILE A 37 -1.38 -1.63 -3.05
C ILE A 37 -2.73 -0.94 -3.11
N PHE A 38 -2.79 0.31 -2.65
CA PHE A 38 -3.95 1.18 -2.80
C PHE A 38 -3.59 2.51 -3.45
N GLY A 39 -4.58 3.15 -4.06
CA GLY A 39 -4.41 4.35 -4.87
C GLY A 39 -4.86 5.63 -4.18
N SER A 40 -4.68 6.74 -4.88
CA SER A 40 -5.20 8.04 -4.45
C SER A 40 -6.70 8.13 -4.63
N ASP A 41 -7.39 9.07 -3.97
CA ASP A 41 -8.84 9.26 -4.09
C ASP A 41 -9.32 9.47 -5.54
N HIS A 42 -8.44 9.97 -6.42
CA HIS A 42 -8.74 10.23 -7.83
C HIS A 42 -8.47 9.04 -8.76
N ASP A 43 -7.88 7.95 -8.23
CA ASP A 43 -7.64 6.76 -9.04
C ASP A 43 -8.97 6.03 -9.29
N GLY A 44 -9.07 5.36 -10.43
CA GLY A 44 -10.26 4.60 -10.82
C GLY A 44 -10.25 3.16 -10.27
N PRO A 45 -10.89 2.20 -10.97
CA PRO A 45 -10.86 0.80 -10.58
C PRO A 45 -9.46 0.16 -10.71
N ASP A 46 -8.55 0.82 -11.44
CA ASP A 46 -7.18 0.42 -11.69
C ASP A 46 -6.20 1.46 -11.13
N PRO A 47 -4.99 1.05 -10.70
CA PRO A 47 -3.99 1.99 -10.20
C PRO A 47 -3.52 2.94 -11.30
N ASP A 48 -3.20 4.18 -10.92
CA ASP A 48 -2.54 5.12 -11.83
C ASP A 48 -1.15 4.60 -12.22
N THR A 49 -1.00 4.19 -13.48
CA THR A 49 0.24 3.65 -14.05
C THR A 49 1.43 4.60 -13.96
N ALA A 50 1.22 5.92 -13.85
CA ALA A 50 2.31 6.86 -13.61
C ALA A 50 2.94 6.69 -12.21
N LYS A 51 2.22 6.06 -11.28
CA LYS A 51 2.63 5.85 -9.89
C LYS A 51 3.11 4.42 -9.59
N THR A 52 2.95 3.48 -10.53
CA THR A 52 3.21 2.06 -10.29
C THR A 52 4.69 1.66 -10.41
N GLY A 53 5.52 2.49 -11.04
CA GLY A 53 6.94 2.17 -11.25
C GLY A 53 7.11 0.81 -11.94
N THR A 54 7.90 -0.07 -11.33
CA THR A 54 8.22 -1.43 -11.81
C THR A 54 7.27 -2.53 -11.29
N LEU A 55 6.21 -2.18 -10.56
CA LEU A 55 5.31 -3.16 -9.95
C LEU A 55 4.69 -4.11 -10.99
N PRO A 56 4.77 -5.43 -10.77
CA PRO A 56 4.01 -6.38 -11.57
C PRO A 56 2.54 -6.36 -11.14
N LEU A 57 1.71 -5.59 -11.84
CA LEU A 57 0.28 -5.44 -11.54
C LEU A 57 -0.52 -6.75 -11.67
N GLY A 58 0.06 -7.80 -12.27
CA GLY A 58 -0.52 -9.15 -12.28
C GLY A 58 -0.22 -9.97 -11.02
N GLU A 59 0.71 -9.54 -10.17
CA GLU A 59 1.12 -10.24 -8.95
C GLU A 59 0.74 -9.47 -7.68
N VAL A 60 0.71 -8.14 -7.74
CA VAL A 60 0.38 -7.29 -6.60
C VAL A 60 -1.04 -6.77 -6.71
N ALA A 61 -1.89 -7.19 -5.77
CA ALA A 61 -3.31 -6.84 -5.77
C ALA A 61 -3.51 -5.33 -5.57
N TYR A 62 -4.31 -4.71 -6.45
CA TYR A 62 -4.84 -3.37 -6.23
C TYR A 62 -6.12 -3.45 -5.42
N VAL A 63 -6.09 -2.96 -4.18
CA VAL A 63 -7.24 -3.05 -3.27
C VAL A 63 -8.26 -1.93 -3.49
N GLY A 64 -7.90 -0.88 -4.25
CA GLY A 64 -8.79 0.21 -4.63
C GLY A 64 -8.27 1.58 -4.21
N ALA A 65 -9.16 2.56 -4.31
CA ALA A 65 -8.90 3.97 -4.09
C ALA A 65 -10.13 4.71 -3.56
N GLY A 66 -9.89 5.86 -2.95
CA GLY A 66 -10.92 6.81 -2.55
C GLY A 66 -12.06 6.20 -1.75
N ALA A 67 -13.30 6.56 -2.11
CA ALA A 67 -14.50 6.05 -1.46
C ALA A 67 -14.66 4.51 -1.51
N ALA A 68 -13.99 3.82 -2.44
CA ALA A 68 -14.02 2.36 -2.52
C ALA A 68 -13.05 1.69 -1.53
N LEU A 69 -12.08 2.43 -0.96
CA LEU A 69 -11.13 1.92 0.03
C LEU A 69 -11.62 2.20 1.45
N ASP A 70 -12.68 1.51 1.86
CA ASP A 70 -13.13 1.54 3.25
C ASP A 70 -12.23 0.69 4.18
N VAL A 71 -12.47 0.80 5.49
CA VAL A 71 -11.70 0.09 6.52
C VAL A 71 -11.80 -1.43 6.35
N GLU A 72 -12.96 -1.96 5.98
CA GLU A 72 -13.14 -3.41 5.81
C GLU A 72 -12.29 -3.93 4.65
N ARG A 73 -12.27 -3.20 3.53
CA ARG A 73 -11.49 -3.54 2.36
C ARG A 73 -9.99 -3.39 2.61
N LEU A 74 -9.59 -2.34 3.33
CA LEU A 74 -8.22 -2.11 3.75
C LEU A 74 -7.72 -3.25 4.65
N LEU A 75 -8.54 -3.69 5.61
CA LEU A 75 -8.21 -4.78 6.53
C LEU A 75 -8.43 -6.18 5.92
N GLY A 76 -9.15 -6.31 4.81
CA GLY A 76 -9.48 -7.58 4.18
C GLY A 76 -8.27 -8.38 3.68
N THR A 77 -7.13 -7.73 3.48
CA THR A 77 -5.85 -8.39 3.17
C THR A 77 -5.08 -8.85 4.41
N GLY A 78 -5.60 -8.58 5.61
CA GLY A 78 -4.94 -8.82 6.90
C GLY A 78 -3.55 -8.18 6.99
N PRO A 79 -3.39 -6.87 6.69
CA PRO A 79 -2.11 -6.22 6.81
C PRO A 79 -1.71 -6.06 8.29
N ASP A 80 -0.42 -6.14 8.58
CA ASP A 80 0.16 -5.83 9.89
C ASP A 80 0.99 -4.53 9.88
N LEU A 81 1.08 -3.87 8.72
CA LEU A 81 1.53 -2.49 8.55
C LEU A 81 0.84 -1.86 7.33
N VAL A 82 0.42 -0.60 7.49
CA VAL A 82 -0.08 0.23 6.39
C VAL A 82 0.90 1.39 6.19
N VAL A 83 1.36 1.57 4.95
CA VAL A 83 2.26 2.68 4.56
C VAL A 83 1.50 3.60 3.62
N ALA A 84 1.32 4.85 4.03
CA ALA A 84 0.63 5.88 3.25
C ALA A 84 1.54 7.09 3.02
N VAL A 85 1.15 7.93 2.07
CA VAL A 85 1.79 9.23 1.80
C VAL A 85 0.71 10.32 1.91
N SER A 86 1.12 11.53 2.28
CA SER A 86 0.25 12.72 2.32
C SER A 86 0.54 13.66 1.16
#